data_AF-A0A2A5IVN4-F1
#
_entry.id   AF-A0A2A5IVN4-F1
#
_cell.length_a   1.000
_cell.length_b   1.000
_cell.length_c   1.000
_cell.angle_alpha   90.00
_cell.angle_beta   90.00
_cell.angle_gamma   90.00
#
_symmetry.space_group_name_H-M   'P 1'
#
loop_
_entity.id
_entity.type
_entity.pdbx_description
1 polymer ?
#
loop_
_entity_poly.entity_id
_entity_poly.type
_entity_poly.pdbx_seq_one_letter_code
_entity_poly.pdbx_strand_id
1 'polypeptide(L)'
;MASIFKGSGDVDNLLPMNSQINRSGGKWYNMEQEWLAALKEIPPKHVEVSIEPIYQGDLLRPDSFFVEYKIGKSYVQEFIKNQPGG
;
A
#
# COMPACT_ATOMS: atom_id res chain seq x y z
N MET A 1 -5.02 9.13 -14.64
CA MET A 1 -4.36 8.82 -13.35
C MET A 1 -5.46 8.57 -12.35
N ALA A 2 -5.47 7.40 -11.70
CA ALA A 2 -6.45 7.06 -10.68
C ALA A 2 -5.68 6.93 -9.37
N SER A 3 -5.73 7.96 -8.53
CA SER A 3 -5.15 7.93 -7.19
C SER A 3 -6.27 7.50 -6.24
N ILE A 4 -6.11 6.36 -5.58
CA ILE A 4 -7.10 5.86 -4.62
C ILE A 4 -6.78 6.49 -3.27
N PHE A 5 -7.59 7.46 -2.86
CA PHE A 5 -7.53 8.05 -1.53
C PHE A 5 -8.47 7.27 -0.60
N LYS A 6 -7.93 6.54 0.38
CA LYS A 6 -8.73 5.84 1.40
C LYS A 6 -8.27 6.21 2.80
N GLY A 7 -8.74 7.38 3.23
CA GLY A 7 -8.75 7.75 4.64
C GLY A 7 -9.91 7.07 5.38
N SER A 8 -9.61 6.58 6.58
CA SER A 8 -10.50 5.95 7.57
C SER A 8 -11.09 4.57 7.22
N GLY A 9 -10.68 3.57 7.99
CA GLY A 9 -11.51 2.41 8.35
C GLY A 9 -11.53 1.23 7.39
N ASP A 10 -11.68 1.45 6.08
CA ASP A 10 -11.98 0.37 5.13
C ASP A 10 -10.77 -0.07 4.31
N VAL A 11 -9.79 -0.69 4.99
CA VAL A 11 -8.64 -1.37 4.37
C VAL A 11 -9.09 -2.62 3.59
N ASP A 12 -10.31 -3.12 3.85
CA ASP A 12 -10.85 -4.38 3.31
C ASP A 12 -11.18 -4.37 1.81
N ASN A 13 -11.05 -3.22 1.14
CA ASN A 13 -11.33 -3.11 -0.29
C ASN A 13 -10.20 -2.42 -1.04
N LEU A 14 -8.96 -2.75 -0.65
CA LEU A 14 -7.82 -2.64 -1.54
C LEU A 14 -8.12 -3.56 -2.72
N LEU A 15 -7.87 -3.06 -3.92
CA LEU A 15 -8.13 -3.70 -5.21
C LEU A 15 -7.93 -5.23 -5.15
N PRO A 16 -8.55 -6.05 -6.03
CA PRO A 16 -8.23 -7.47 -6.19
C PRO A 16 -6.80 -7.70 -6.74
N MET A 17 -5.84 -6.86 -6.35
CA MET A 17 -4.41 -6.90 -6.58
C MET A 17 -3.79 -8.03 -5.78
N ASN A 18 -4.15 -9.21 -6.29
CA ASN A 18 -3.22 -10.24 -6.69
C ASN A 18 -2.40 -10.76 -5.51
N SER A 19 -2.87 -11.86 -4.95
CA SER A 19 -2.17 -12.79 -4.06
C SER A 19 -0.70 -13.13 -4.47
N GLN A 20 -0.23 -12.70 -5.65
CA GLN A 20 1.15 -12.79 -6.12
C GLN A 20 2.12 -11.74 -5.54
N ILE A 21 1.70 -10.50 -5.24
CA ILE A 21 2.53 -9.56 -4.44
C ILE A 21 2.60 -10.08 -2.99
N ASN A 22 1.55 -10.78 -2.60
CA ASN A 22 1.22 -11.19 -1.25
C ASN A 22 1.87 -12.51 -0.83
N ARG A 23 3.20 -12.56 -0.78
CA ARG A 23 3.87 -13.58 0.05
C ARG A 23 3.98 -13.05 1.47
N SER A 24 3.62 -13.89 2.44
CA SER A 24 3.84 -13.62 3.87
C SER A 24 5.29 -13.19 4.11
N GLY A 25 5.49 -12.03 4.73
CA GLY A 25 6.81 -11.45 4.99
C GLY A 25 7.38 -10.53 3.90
N GLY A 26 6.61 -10.24 2.84
CA GLY A 26 7.00 -9.26 1.81
C GLY A 26 6.84 -7.80 2.26
N LYS A 27 7.41 -6.87 1.47
CA LYS A 27 7.38 -5.42 1.74
C LYS A 27 5.96 -4.87 1.95
N TRP A 28 5.00 -5.32 1.13
CA TRP A 28 3.59 -4.96 1.27
C TRP A 28 3.00 -5.36 2.63
N TYR A 29 3.22 -6.60 3.03
CA TYR A 29 2.75 -7.12 4.32
C TYR A 29 3.34 -6.32 5.49
N ASN A 30 4.62 -5.97 5.44
CA ASN A 30 5.26 -5.18 6.49
C ASN A 30 4.65 -3.77 6.61
N MET A 31 4.36 -3.12 5.49
CA MET A 31 3.67 -1.82 5.49
C MET A 31 2.25 -1.95 6.07
N GLU A 32 1.48 -2.97 5.68
CA GLU A 32 0.15 -3.21 6.24
C GLU A 32 0.19 -3.46 7.76
N GLN A 33 1.16 -4.23 8.26
CA GLN A 33 1.34 -4.42 9.70
C GLN A 33 1.70 -3.10 10.41
N GLU A 34 2.53 -2.25 9.81
CA GLU A 34 2.87 -0.93 10.35
C GLU A 34 1.64 -0.02 10.44
N TRP A 35 0.85 0.04 9.37
CA TRP A 35 -0.39 0.82 9.34
C TRP A 35 -1.40 0.32 10.37
N LEU A 36 -1.58 -1.00 10.48
CA LEU A 36 -2.46 -1.62 11.47
C LEU A 36 -1.99 -1.38 12.90
N ALA A 37 -0.68 -1.43 13.16
CA ALA A 37 -0.13 -1.14 14.47
C ALA A 37 -0.41 0.33 14.87
N ALA A 38 -0.19 1.27 13.95
CA ALA A 38 -0.46 2.69 14.17
C ALA A 38 -1.94 2.99 14.48
N LEU A 39 -2.86 2.32 13.79
CA LEU A 39 -4.30 2.44 14.03
C LEU A 39 -4.74 1.83 15.38
N LYS A 40 -3.98 0.86 15.92
CA LYS A 40 -4.26 0.19 17.20
C LYS A 40 -3.63 0.89 18.42
N GLU A 41 -2.80 1.92 18.23
CA GLU A 41 -2.23 2.69 19.33
C GLU A 41 -3.31 3.44 20.14
N ILE A 42 -2.97 3.88 21.36
CA ILE A 42 -3.87 4.63 22.24
C ILE A 42 -3.17 5.94 22.67
N PRO A 43 -3.60 7.12 22.18
CA PRO A 43 -4.64 7.31 21.16
C PRO A 43 -4.20 6.81 19.78
N PRO A 44 -5.14 6.39 18.90
CA PRO A 44 -4.81 5.96 17.54
C PRO A 44 -4.08 7.04 16.75
N LYS A 45 -3.08 6.64 15.96
CA LYS A 45 -2.44 7.55 15.01
C LYS A 45 -3.28 7.67 13.74
N HIS A 46 -3.23 8.86 13.13
CA HIS A 46 -3.79 9.07 11.81
C HIS A 46 -2.90 8.39 10.76
N VAL A 47 -3.51 7.62 9.85
CA VAL A 47 -2.83 6.95 8.74
C VAL A 47 -3.47 7.40 7.43
N GLU A 48 -2.66 7.99 6.55
CA GLU A 48 -3.03 8.36 5.18
C GLU A 48 -2.23 7.49 4.23
N VAL A 49 -2.86 6.90 3.20
CA VAL A 49 -2.17 6.06 2.21
C VAL A 49 -2.64 6.45 0.81
N SER A 50 -1.68 6.59 -0.11
CA SER A 50 -1.86 6.77 -1.54
C SER A 50 -1.13 5.65 -2.27
N ILE A 51 -1.80 4.99 -3.22
CA ILE A 51 -1.19 3.93 -4.04
C ILE A 51 -1.48 4.23 -5.50
N GLU A 52 -0.41 4.32 -6.29
CA GLU A 52 -0.47 4.60 -7.71
C GLU A 52 0.11 3.41 -8.50
N PRO A 53 -0.69 2.70 -9.31
CA PRO A 53 -0.19 1.68 -10.21
C PRO A 53 0.57 2.33 -11.37
N ILE A 54 1.73 1.78 -11.70
CA ILE A 54 2.59 2.21 -12.80
C ILE A 54 2.63 1.10 -13.84
N TYR A 55 2.23 1.43 -15.06
CA TYR A 55 2.18 0.53 -16.20
C TYR A 55 3.31 0.86 -17.18
N GLN A 56 3.97 -0.15 -17.72
CA GLN A 56 4.91 -0.07 -18.82
C GLN A 56 4.31 -0.79 -20.04
N GLY A 57 4.24 -0.07 -21.16
CA GLY A 57 3.65 -0.58 -22.39
C GLY A 57 2.14 -0.86 -22.27
N ASP A 58 1.66 -1.80 -23.08
CA ASP A 58 0.23 -2.12 -23.21
C ASP A 58 -0.22 -3.26 -22.26
N LEU A 59 0.48 -3.43 -21.14
CA LEU A 59 0.19 -4.51 -20.20
C LEU A 59 -1.10 -4.24 -19.43
N LEU A 60 -1.93 -5.28 -19.32
CA LEU A 60 -3.17 -5.26 -18.50
C LEU A 60 -2.87 -5.26 -16.99
N ARG A 61 -1.62 -5.52 -16.58
CA ARG A 61 -1.16 -5.53 -15.19
C ARG A 61 -0.11 -4.44 -15.01
N PRO A 62 -0.12 -3.70 -13.89
CA PRO A 62 0.94 -2.74 -13.61
C PRO A 62 2.27 -3.46 -13.40
N ASP A 63 3.36 -2.81 -13.77
CA ASP A 63 4.72 -3.29 -13.55
C ASP A 63 5.19 -3.01 -12.13
N SER A 64 4.63 -1.97 -11.51
CA SER A 64 5.00 -1.53 -10.17
C SER A 64 3.93 -0.66 -9.53
N PHE A 65 4.14 -0.39 -8.25
CA PHE A 65 3.32 0.46 -7.41
C PHE A 65 4.19 1.51 -6.78
N PHE A 66 3.75 2.75 -6.88
CA PHE A 66 4.24 3.82 -6.03
C PHE A 66 3.28 3.96 -4.86
N VAL A 67 3.81 3.77 -3.65
CA VAL A 67 3.05 3.78 -2.41
C VAL A 67 3.58 4.94 -1.57
N GLU A 68 2.68 5.81 -1.14
CA GLU A 68 3.00 6.87 -0.22
C GLU A 68 2.11 6.72 0.99
N TYR A 69 2.67 6.79 2.18
CA TYR A 69 1.86 6.78 3.39
C TYR A 69 2.41 7.70 4.46
N LYS A 70 1.51 8.16 5.31
CA LYS A 70 1.81 9.03 6.43
C LYS A 70 1.20 8.48 7.70
N ILE A 71 2.03 8.28 8.72
CA ILE A 71 1.61 7.89 10.07
C ILE A 71 1.91 9.05 11.00
N GLY A 72 0.87 9.76 11.44
CA GLY A 72 1.01 10.97 12.24
C GLY A 72 1.79 12.06 11.50
N LYS A 73 3.07 12.26 11.85
CA LYS A 73 3.97 13.21 11.17
C LYS A 73 5.02 12.55 10.28
N SER A 74 5.15 11.22 10.37
CA SER A 74 6.10 10.45 9.57
C SER A 74 5.52 10.19 8.19
N TYR A 75 6.30 10.41 7.15
CA TYR A 75 5.90 10.21 5.76
C TYR A 75 6.92 9.29 5.07
N VAL A 76 6.41 8.34 4.30
CA VAL A 76 7.18 7.29 3.63
C VAL A 76 6.72 7.18 2.18
N GLN A 77 7.67 7.02 1.28
CA GLN A 77 7.43 6.73 -0.14
C GLN A 77 8.16 5.45 -0.50
N GLU A 78 7.47 4.55 -1.19
CA GLU A 78 8.00 3.26 -1.57
C GLU A 78 7.63 2.90 -3.00
N PHE A 79 8.60 2.33 -3.70
CA PHE A 79 8.38 1.70 -5.00
C PHE A 79 8.41 0.19 -4.83
N ILE A 80 7.40 -0.49 -5.37
CA ILE A 80 7.23 -1.94 -5.25
C ILE A 80 7.01 -2.50 -6.63
N LYS A 81 7.87 -3.41 -7.08
CA LYS A 81 7.69 -4.08 -8.36
C LYS A 81 6.61 -5.14 -8.24
N ASN A 82 5.80 -5.30 -9.28
CA ASN A 82 4.78 -6.34 -9.36
C ASN A 82 5.40 -7.69 -9.76
N GLN A 83 6.33 -8.18 -8.93
CA GLN A 83 7.04 -9.45 -9.09
C GLN A 83 7.09 -10.18 -7.74
N PRO A 84 7.34 -11.51 -7.72
CA PRO A 84 7.50 -12.24 -6.47
C PRO A 84 8.61 -11.64 -5.59
N GLY A 85 8.26 -11.13 -4.41
CA GLY A 85 9.20 -10.52 -3.46
C GLY A 85 9.26 -8.99 -3.47
N GLY A 86 8.59 -8.34 -4.44
CA GLY A 86 8.59 -6.88 -4.59
C GLY A 86 9.73 -6.30 -5.43
#